data_AF-A0A2N2CC80-F1
#
_entry.id   AF-A0A2N2CC80-F1
#
_cell.length_a   1.000
_cell.length_b   1.000
_cell.length_c   1.000
_cell.angle_alpha   90.00
_cell.angle_beta   90.00
_cell.angle_gamma   90.00
#
_symmetry.space_group_name_H-M   'P 1'
#
loop_
_entity.id
_entity.type
_entity.pdbx_description
1 polymer ?
#
loop_
_entity_poly.entity_id
_entity_poly.type
_entity_poly.pdbx_seq_one_letter_code
_entity_poly.pdbx_strand_id
1 'polypeptide(L)'
;MMKKENLKMAQIRITPQELRDGATFLGERKSQIVDEVGSIISKIDEIANNWEGAAQSAFLEAFETMKPILKEQFPEVVEGIMSQLNGAAEAIEQTDLEVSKAFKG
;
A
#
# COMPACT_ATOMS: atom_id res chain seq x y z
N MET A 1 -37.01 -22.27 5.11
CA MET A 1 -36.07 -22.85 4.13
C MET A 1 -34.86 -21.94 4.07
N MET A 2 -33.77 -22.30 4.74
CA MET A 2 -32.57 -21.48 4.82
C MET A 2 -31.95 -21.36 3.42
N LYS A 3 -31.85 -20.13 2.91
CA LYS A 3 -31.02 -19.82 1.73
C LYS A 3 -29.59 -20.18 2.11
N LYS A 4 -29.13 -21.34 1.64
CA LYS A 4 -27.70 -21.61 1.49
C LYS A 4 -27.19 -20.61 0.46
N GLU A 5 -26.89 -19.40 0.92
CA GLU A 5 -25.87 -18.61 0.28
C GLU A 5 -24.61 -19.48 0.36
N ASN A 6 -24.33 -20.14 -0.76
CA ASN A 6 -23.00 -20.57 -1.08
C ASN A 6 -22.13 -19.32 -0.92
N LEU A 7 -21.56 -19.16 0.27
CA LEU A 7 -20.16 -18.81 0.40
C LEU A 7 -19.46 -19.63 -0.67
N LYS A 8 -19.34 -19.06 -1.87
CA LYS A 8 -18.17 -19.26 -2.67
C LYS A 8 -17.07 -18.87 -1.69
N MET A 9 -16.59 -19.86 -0.93
CA MET A 9 -15.22 -19.91 -0.47
C MET A 9 -14.48 -19.47 -1.72
N ALA A 10 -14.09 -18.21 -1.77
CA ALA A 10 -13.33 -17.68 -2.88
C ALA A 10 -12.23 -18.71 -3.02
N GLN A 11 -12.21 -19.45 -4.13
CA GLN A 11 -11.20 -20.47 -4.31
C GLN A 11 -9.93 -19.66 -4.49
N ILE A 12 -9.26 -19.36 -3.38
CA ILE A 12 -8.05 -18.58 -3.32
C ILE A 12 -7.04 -19.44 -4.06
N ARG A 13 -6.89 -19.16 -5.36
CA ARG A 13 -5.90 -19.83 -6.23
C ARG A 13 -4.50 -19.27 -6.02
N ILE A 14 -4.40 -18.20 -5.25
CA ILE A 14 -3.13 -17.56 -4.90
C ILE A 14 -2.53 -18.25 -3.67
N THR A 15 -1.25 -18.55 -3.75
CA THR A 15 -0.48 -19.17 -2.66
C THR A 15 -0.07 -18.11 -1.63
N PRO A 16 0.21 -18.51 -0.37
CA PRO A 16 0.81 -17.61 0.62
C PRO A 16 2.10 -16.96 0.11
N GLN A 17 2.91 -17.70 -0.66
CA GLN A 17 4.14 -17.18 -1.25
C GLN A 17 3.87 -16.06 -2.26
N GLU A 18 2.92 -16.23 -3.18
CA GLU A 18 2.56 -15.19 -4.14
C GLU A 18 2.02 -13.92 -3.46
N LEU A 19 1.31 -14.05 -2.33
CA LEU A 19 0.88 -12.91 -1.53
C LEU A 19 2.07 -12.18 -0.89
N ARG A 20 3.04 -12.92 -0.34
CA ARG A 20 4.28 -12.35 0.23
C ARG A 20 5.13 -11.68 -0.84
N ASP A 21 5.23 -12.28 -2.02
CA ASP A 21 5.94 -11.70 -3.17
C ASP A 21 5.28 -10.38 -3.61
N GLY A 22 3.94 -10.35 -3.65
CA GLY A 22 3.18 -9.13 -3.89
C GLY A 22 3.43 -8.05 -2.83
N ALA A 23 3.48 -8.41 -1.54
CA ALA A 23 3.79 -7.47 -0.47
C ALA A 23 5.21 -6.91 -0.57
N THR A 24 6.20 -7.74 -0.89
CA THR A 24 7.58 -7.33 -1.17
C THR A 24 7.65 -6.35 -2.33
N PHE A 25 7.01 -6.68 -3.46
CA PHE A 25 6.96 -5.80 -4.63
C PHE A 25 6.37 -4.42 -4.28
N LEU A 26 5.26 -4.38 -3.55
CA LEU A 26 4.67 -3.12 -3.11
C LEU A 26 5.60 -2.34 -2.18
N GLY A 27 6.36 -3.00 -1.31
CA GLY A 27 7.37 -2.37 -0.45
C GLY A 27 8.50 -1.70 -1.26
N GLU A 28 8.99 -2.37 -2.30
CA GLU A 28 9.98 -1.80 -3.21
C GLU A 28 9.42 -0.60 -3.98
N ARG A 29 8.18 -0.70 -4.48
CA ARG A 29 7.51 0.42 -5.16
C ARG A 29 7.30 1.60 -4.21
N LYS A 30 6.92 1.34 -2.95
CA LYS A 30 6.77 2.37 -1.91
C LYS A 30 8.05 3.18 -1.74
N SER A 31 9.20 2.50 -1.61
CA SER A 31 10.50 3.18 -1.46
C SER A 31 10.80 4.08 -2.65
N GLN A 32 10.61 3.58 -3.87
CA GLN A 32 10.88 4.38 -5.08
C GLN A 32 9.95 5.60 -5.18
N ILE A 33 8.68 5.45 -4.82
CA ILE A 33 7.73 6.57 -4.82
C ILE A 33 8.11 7.61 -3.76
N VAL A 34 8.57 7.19 -2.58
CA VAL A 34 9.06 8.13 -1.55
C VAL A 34 10.25 8.93 -2.08
N ASP A 35 11.19 8.30 -2.78
CA ASP A 35 12.35 8.96 -3.37
C ASP A 35 11.95 9.94 -4.49
N GLU A 36 11.01 9.53 -5.35
CA GLU A 36 10.46 10.38 -6.42
C GLU A 36 9.68 11.58 -5.87
N VAL A 37 8.84 11.36 -4.85
CA VAL A 37 8.11 12.43 -4.15
C VAL A 37 9.10 13.42 -3.52
N GLY A 38 10.17 12.93 -2.89
CA GLY A 38 11.25 13.76 -2.37
C GLY A 38 11.86 14.66 -3.45
N SER A 39 12.17 14.08 -4.61
CA SER A 39 12.73 14.80 -5.76
C SER A 39 11.78 15.87 -6.31
N ILE A 40 10.48 15.56 -6.39
CA ILE A 40 9.44 16.51 -6.82
C ILE A 40 9.35 17.69 -5.85
N ILE A 41 9.30 17.42 -4.54
CA ILE A 41 9.25 18.47 -3.51
C ILE A 41 10.47 19.37 -3.61
N SER A 42 11.68 18.80 -3.67
CA SER A 42 12.91 19.57 -3.80
C SER A 42 12.91 20.47 -5.04
N LYS A 43 12.38 19.99 -6.18
CA LYS A 43 12.29 20.80 -7.39
C LYS A 43 11.28 21.94 -7.25
N ILE A 44 10.15 21.68 -6.58
CA ILE A 44 9.13 22.70 -6.32
C ILE A 44 9.68 23.78 -5.40
N ASP A 45 10.41 23.40 -4.34
CA ASP A 45 11.08 24.36 -3.44
C ASP A 45 12.12 25.21 -4.19
N GLU A 46 12.91 24.61 -5.09
CA GLU A 46 13.85 25.33 -5.96
C GLU A 46 13.13 26.35 -6.87
N ILE A 47 12.05 25.94 -7.54
CA ILE A 47 11.26 26.82 -8.41
C ILE A 47 10.65 27.97 -7.61
N ALA A 48 10.08 27.66 -6.44
CA ALA A 48 9.50 28.66 -5.58
C ALA A 48 10.55 29.67 -5.12
N ASN A 49 11.75 29.26 -4.72
CA ASN A 49 12.83 30.16 -4.30
C ASN A 49 13.30 31.11 -5.42
N ASN A 50 13.14 30.72 -6.69
CA ASN A 50 13.55 31.52 -7.85
C ASN A 50 12.46 32.47 -8.36
N TRP A 51 11.24 32.39 -7.83
CA TRP A 51 10.12 33.21 -8.25
C TRP A 51 9.70 34.14 -7.12
N GLU A 52 9.93 35.45 -7.25
CA GLU A 52 9.44 36.46 -6.29
C GLU A 52 8.04 36.99 -6.67
N GLY A 53 7.14 37.13 -5.69
CA GLY A 53 5.88 37.87 -5.82
C GLY A 53 4.63 37.13 -5.35
N ALA A 54 3.46 37.77 -5.43
CA ALA A 54 2.20 37.22 -4.90
C ALA A 54 1.76 35.88 -5.54
N ALA A 55 2.19 35.59 -6.78
CA ALA A 55 1.94 34.31 -7.46
C ALA A 55 2.70 33.14 -6.81
N GLN A 56 3.88 33.39 -6.24
CA GLN A 56 4.68 32.41 -5.50
C GLN A 56 3.93 31.92 -4.25
N SER A 57 3.36 32.86 -3.48
CA SER A 57 2.66 32.55 -2.23
C SER A 57 1.44 31.65 -2.46
N ALA A 58 0.62 31.96 -3.47
CA ALA A 58 -0.55 31.14 -3.81
C ALA A 58 -0.17 29.74 -4.31
N PHE A 59 0.92 29.63 -5.08
CA PHE A 59 1.45 28.35 -5.54
C PHE A 59 1.98 27.49 -4.38
N LEU A 60 2.75 28.09 -3.46
CA LEU A 60 3.27 27.41 -2.28
C LEU A 60 2.16 26.95 -1.35
N GLU A 61 1.14 27.77 -1.11
CA GLU A 61 -0.02 27.40 -0.28
C GLU A 61 -0.76 26.18 -0.85
N ALA A 62 -1.02 26.19 -2.17
CA ALA A 62 -1.62 25.04 -2.85
C ALA A 62 -0.73 23.79 -2.71
N PHE A 63 0.58 23.94 -2.85
CA PHE A 63 1.51 22.81 -2.76
C PHE A 63 1.62 22.24 -1.35
N GLU A 64 1.73 23.07 -0.32
CA GLU A 64 1.78 22.63 1.08
C GLU A 64 0.49 21.90 1.50
N THR A 65 -0.64 22.19 0.85
CA THR A 65 -1.88 21.43 1.05
C THR A 65 -1.82 20.01 0.44
N MET A 66 -1.13 19.85 -0.69
CA MET A 66 -1.00 18.57 -1.41
C MET A 66 0.15 17.70 -0.88
N LYS A 67 1.19 18.32 -0.33
CA LYS A 67 2.41 17.66 0.14
C LYS A 67 2.17 16.53 1.16
N PRO A 68 1.26 16.64 2.16
CA PRO A 68 0.96 15.54 3.07
C PRO A 68 0.39 14.30 2.36
N ILE A 69 -0.39 14.52 1.30
CA ILE A 69 -0.97 13.41 0.52
C ILE A 69 0.16 12.58 -0.12
N LEU A 70 1.15 13.27 -0.69
CA LEU A 70 2.27 12.62 -1.36
C LEU A 70 3.28 12.00 -0.38
N LYS A 71 3.60 12.71 0.71
CA LYS A 71 4.65 12.27 1.65
C LYS A 71 4.18 11.24 2.67
N GLU A 72 2.91 11.30 3.06
CA GLU A 72 2.40 10.54 4.22
C GLU A 72 1.31 9.58 3.78
N GLN A 73 0.20 10.12 3.24
CA GLN A 73 -0.99 9.31 2.97
C GLN A 73 -0.74 8.25 1.90
N PHE A 74 -0.02 8.59 0.83
CA PHE A 74 0.25 7.62 -0.24
C PHE A 74 1.12 6.45 0.24
N PRO A 75 2.29 6.66 0.90
CA PRO A 75 3.04 5.58 1.52
C PRO A 75 2.24 4.74 2.54
N GLU A 76 1.41 5.38 3.37
CA GLU A 76 0.54 4.70 4.34
C GLU A 76 -0.47 3.77 3.66
N VAL A 77 -1.10 4.22 2.57
CA VAL A 77 -2.03 3.38 1.81
C VAL A 77 -1.32 2.14 1.26
N VAL A 78 -0.11 2.30 0.69
CA VAL A 78 0.67 1.16 0.19
C VAL A 78 1.02 0.19 1.32
N GLU A 79 1.43 0.72 2.47
CA GLU A 79 1.75 -0.08 3.66
C GLU A 79 0.53 -0.84 4.21
N GLY A 80 -0.65 -0.21 4.19
CA GLY A 80 -1.91 -0.85 4.54
C GLY A 80 -2.26 -2.03 3.63
N ILE A 81 -1.99 -1.92 2.33
CA ILE A 81 -2.19 -3.03 1.38
C ILE A 81 -1.16 -4.15 1.62
N MET A 82 0.10 -3.80 1.84
CA MET A 82 1.15 -4.77 2.17
C MET A 82 0.79 -5.58 3.43
N SER A 83 0.28 -4.92 4.46
CA SER A 83 -0.17 -5.56 5.70
C SER A 83 -1.33 -6.55 5.44
N GLN A 84 -2.30 -6.16 4.61
CA GLN A 84 -3.40 -7.05 4.22
C GLN A 84 -2.92 -8.29 3.44
N LEU A 85 -1.97 -8.13 2.52
CA LEU A 85 -1.39 -9.26 1.77
C LEU A 85 -0.67 -10.23 2.70
N ASN A 86 0.14 -9.73 3.63
CA ASN A 86 0.84 -10.55 4.61
C ASN A 86 -0.13 -11.26 5.57
N GLY A 87 -1.16 -10.57 6.06
CA GLY A 87 -2.18 -11.16 6.92
C GLY A 87 -2.99 -12.24 6.21
N ALA A 88 -3.29 -12.06 4.92
CA ALA A 88 -3.94 -13.08 4.11
C ALA A 88 -3.04 -14.33 3.93
N ALA A 89 -1.73 -14.14 3.70
CA ALA A 89 -0.78 -15.24 3.59
C ALA A 89 -0.72 -16.07 4.89
N GLU A 90 -0.62 -15.40 6.04
CA GLU A 90 -0.60 -16.04 7.37
C GLU A 90 -1.89 -16.81 7.66
N ALA A 91 -3.05 -16.22 7.33
CA ALA A 91 -4.34 -16.88 7.53
C ALA A 91 -4.48 -18.18 6.69
N ILE A 92 -3.98 -18.18 5.45
CA ILE A 92 -4.00 -19.36 4.58
C ILE A 92 -3.06 -20.45 5.12
N GLU A 93 -1.83 -20.09 5.51
CA GLU A 93 -0.86 -21.03 6.09
C GLU A 93 -1.40 -21.68 7.38
N GLN A 94 -1.99 -20.88 8.26
CA GLN A 94 -2.58 -21.37 9.50
C GLN A 94 -3.75 -22.34 9.24
N THR A 95 -4.61 -22.01 8.27
CA THR A 95 -5.72 -22.87 7.87
C THR A 95 -5.22 -24.22 7.33
N ASP A 96 -4.18 -24.22 6.49
CA ASP A 96 -3.59 -25.45 5.94
C ASP A 96 -3.00 -26.34 7.04
N LEU A 97 -2.30 -25.74 8.01
CA LEU A 97 -1.73 -26.46 9.15
C LEU A 97 -2.81 -27.11 10.03
N GLU A 98 -3.94 -26.44 10.25
CA GLU A 98 -5.07 -26.97 11.02
C GLU A 98 -5.72 -28.16 10.31
N VAL A 99 -5.94 -28.04 9.01
CA VAL A 99 -6.47 -29.12 8.17
C VAL A 99 -5.52 -30.33 8.17
N SER A 100 -4.21 -30.10 8.05
CA SER A 100 -3.18 -31.14 8.10
C SER A 100 -3.18 -31.91 9.42
N LYS A 101 -3.37 -31.22 10.56
CA LYS A 101 -3.49 -31.85 11.88
C LYS A 101 -4.74 -32.73 11.98
N ALA A 102 -5.87 -32.28 11.42
CA ALA A 102 -7.13 -33.03 11.43
C ALA A 102 -7.06 -34.35 10.65
N PHE A 103 -6.22 -34.46 9.61
CA PHE A 103 -6.01 -35.71 8.88
C PHE A 103 -5.03 -36.69 9.54
N LYS A 104 -4.24 -36.23 10.52
CA LYS A 104 -3.23 -37.05 11.22
C LYS A 104 -3.71 -37.63 12.55
N GLY A 105 -4.88 -37.22 13.04
CA GLY A 105 -5.54 -37.74 14.25
C GLY A 105 -6.67 -38.68 13.89
#